data_AF-A0A2E6NY56-F1
#
_entry.id   AF-A0A2E6NY56-F1
#
_cell.length_a   1.000
_cell.length_b   1.000
_cell.length_c   1.000
_cell.angle_alpha   90.00
_cell.angle_beta   90.00
_cell.angle_gamma   90.00
#
_symmetry.space_group_name_H-M   'P 1'
#
loop_
_entity.id
_entity.type
_entity.pdbx_description
1 polymer ?
#
loop_
_entity_poly.entity_id
_entity_poly.type
_entity_poly.pdbx_seq_one_letter_code
_entity_poly.pdbx_strand_id
1 'polypeptide(L)' 'GIKSFTAVINPPQCGILAVGKLENDIISVTMSCDHRAIDGAVGARFLQTLSEIVAKAEDI' A
#
# COMPACT_ATOMS: atom_id res chain seq x y z
N GLY A 1 -4.57 15.33 -8.52
CA GLY A 1 -4.65 13.91 -8.14
C GLY A 1 -5.24 13.78 -6.74
N ILE A 2 -5.77 12.61 -6.39
CA ILE A 2 -6.32 12.32 -5.06
C ILE A 2 -5.16 11.99 -4.10
N LYS A 3 -5.14 12.57 -2.89
CA LYS A 3 -4.06 12.34 -1.93
C LYS A 3 -4.03 10.91 -1.40
N SER A 4 -5.18 10.37 -1.02
CA SER A 4 -5.35 8.97 -0.59
C SER A 4 -6.77 8.53 -0.88
N PHE A 5 -6.97 7.23 -1.10
CA PHE A 5 -8.28 6.63 -1.26
C PHE A 5 -8.25 5.16 -0.82
N THR A 6 -9.40 4.64 -0.44
CA THR A 6 -9.57 3.22 -0.08
C THR A 6 -10.08 2.48 -1.29
N ALA A 7 -9.27 1.57 -1.84
CA ALA A 7 -9.70 0.73 -2.95
C ALA A 7 -10.56 -0.45 -2.47
N VAL A 8 -11.57 -0.80 -3.24
CA VAL A 8 -12.34 -2.02 -2.97
C VAL A 8 -11.54 -3.21 -3.48
N ILE A 9 -11.36 -4.22 -2.64
CA ILE A 9 -10.68 -5.46 -3.02
C ILE A 9 -11.44 -6.09 -4.19
N ASN A 10 -10.72 -6.46 -5.23
CA ASN A 10 -11.27 -7.23 -6.34
C ASN A 10 -11.19 -8.73 -5.98
N PRO A 11 -12.31 -9.45 -5.79
CA PRO A 11 -12.25 -10.89 -5.60
C PRO A 11 -11.66 -11.59 -6.84
N PRO A 12 -10.86 -12.67 -6.69
CA PRO A 12 -10.58 -13.42 -5.46
C PRO A 12 -9.34 -12.94 -4.66
N GLN A 13 -8.82 -11.74 -4.91
CA GLN A 13 -7.65 -11.25 -4.17
C GLN A 13 -7.98 -10.98 -2.69
N CYS A 14 -6.97 -11.05 -1.82
CA CYS A 14 -7.09 -10.78 -0.38
C CYS A 14 -6.66 -9.36 0.02
N GLY A 15 -6.16 -8.56 -0.93
CA GLY A 15 -5.81 -7.17 -0.70
C GLY A 15 -5.55 -6.40 -1.99
N ILE A 16 -5.54 -5.08 -1.88
CA ILE A 16 -5.29 -4.13 -2.98
C ILE A 16 -4.56 -2.90 -2.43
N LEU A 17 -3.64 -2.34 -3.23
CA LEU A 17 -2.93 -1.10 -2.92
C LEU A 17 -3.50 0.05 -3.76
N ALA A 18 -3.88 1.12 -3.07
CA ALA A 18 -4.26 2.39 -3.67
C ALA A 18 -3.09 3.37 -3.56
N VAL A 19 -2.62 3.86 -4.71
CA VAL A 19 -1.51 4.81 -4.79
C VAL A 19 -2.06 6.20 -5.03
N GLY A 20 -1.82 7.09 -4.07
CA GLY A 20 -2.21 8.48 -4.11
C GLY A 20 -1.30 9.33 -4.98
N LYS A 21 -1.60 10.62 -5.02
CA LYS A 21 -0.77 11.64 -5.70
C LYS A 21 0.61 11.75 -5.02
N LEU A 22 1.65 11.91 -5.84
CA LEU A 22 2.99 12.31 -5.41
C LEU A 22 3.01 13.82 -5.08
N GLU A 23 3.44 14.18 -3.88
CA GLU A 23 3.63 15.57 -3.44
C GLU A 23 4.90 15.70 -2.59
N ASN A 24 5.80 16.62 -2.96
CA ASN A 24 7.08 16.86 -2.26
C ASN A 24 7.88 15.56 -2.00
N ASP A 25 8.05 14.75 -3.05
CA ASP A 25 8.73 13.45 -3.01
C ASP A 25 8.13 12.41 -2.04
N ILE A 26 6.92 12.66 -1.55
CA ILE A 26 6.17 11.76 -0.69
C ILE A 26 4.96 11.22 -1.46
N ILE A 27 4.82 9.90 -1.48
CA ILE A 27 3.67 9.21 -2.05
C ILE A 27 2.86 8.55 -0.94
N SER A 28 1.53 8.72 -0.97
CA SER A 28 0.64 8.03 -0.05
C SER A 28 0.22 6.68 -0.63
N VAL A 29 0.38 5.61 0.13
CA VAL A 29 -0.09 4.27 -0.23
C VAL A 29 -1.08 3.80 0.83
N THR A 30 -2.27 3.36 0.39
CA THR A 30 -3.30 2.80 1.26
C THR A 30 -3.53 1.34 0.89
N MET A 31 -3.49 0.43 1.87
CA MET A 31 -3.80 -1.00 1.65
C MET A 31 -5.19 -1.31 2.17
N SER A 32 -6.01 -1.92 1.33
CA SER A 32 -7.24 -2.58 1.75
C SER A 32 -6.98 -4.08 1.79
N CYS A 33 -7.40 -4.75 2.87
CA CYS A 33 -7.14 -6.16 3.10
C CYS A 33 -8.38 -6.89 3.66
N ASP A 34 -8.56 -8.16 3.28
CA ASP A 34 -9.49 -9.06 3.93
C ASP A 34 -8.85 -9.53 5.23
N HIS A 35 -9.36 -9.02 6.36
CA HIS A 35 -8.78 -9.26 7.68
C HIS A 35 -8.89 -10.72 8.15
N ARG A 36 -9.71 -11.53 7.48
CA ARG A 36 -9.78 -12.99 7.72
C ARG A 36 -8.53 -13.70 7.18
N ALA A 37 -7.88 -13.11 6.17
CA ALA A 37 -6.69 -13.64 5.53
C ALA A 37 -5.41 -12.91 5.97
N ILE A 38 -5.48 -11.60 6.19
CA ILE A 38 -4.33 -10.75 6.54
C ILE A 38 -4.61 -10.04 7.86
N ASP A 39 -3.84 -10.37 8.89
CA ASP A 39 -3.87 -9.62 10.15
C ASP A 39 -3.30 -8.20 9.98
N GLY A 40 -3.83 -7.22 10.72
CA GLY A 40 -3.39 -5.83 10.66
C GLY A 40 -1.89 -5.63 10.90
N ALA A 41 -1.27 -6.41 11.80
CA ALA A 41 0.17 -6.32 12.03
C ALA A 41 0.99 -6.85 10.83
N VAL A 42 0.48 -7.87 10.13
CA VAL A 42 1.09 -8.37 8.88
C VAL A 42 0.98 -7.31 7.78
N GLY A 43 -0.19 -6.70 7.62
CA GLY A 43 -0.42 -5.63 6.65
C GLY A 43 0.47 -4.40 6.91
N ALA A 44 0.64 -4.00 8.17
CA ALA A 44 1.54 -2.92 8.55
C ALA A 44 3.01 -3.23 8.20
N ARG A 45 3.48 -4.44 8.51
CA ARG A 45 4.83 -4.88 8.15
C ARG A 45 5.06 -4.91 6.64
N PHE A 46 4.06 -5.33 5.88
CA PHE A 46 4.10 -5.30 4.41
C PHE A 46 4.29 -3.87 3.89
N LEU A 47 3.48 -2.91 4.37
CA LEU A 47 3.59 -1.51 3.96
C LEU A 47 4.93 -0.87 4.36
N GLN A 48 5.46 -1.21 5.54
CA GLN A 48 6.79 -0.76 5.96
C GLN A 48 7.87 -1.28 5.00
N THR A 49 7.86 -2.57 4.71
CA THR A 49 8.83 -3.20 3.78
C THR A 49 8.72 -2.58 2.39
N LEU A 50 7.49 -2.36 1.90
CA LEU A 50 7.25 -1.70 0.62
C LEU A 50 7.85 -0.28 0.59
N SER A 51 7.63 0.51 1.65
CA SER A 51 8.19 1.86 1.77
C SER A 51 9.72 1.84 1.72
N GLU A 52 10.36 0.88 2.40
CA GLU A 52 11.82 0.73 2.42
C GLU A 52 12.38 0.34 1.05
N ILE A 53 11.69 -0.54 0.32
CA ILE A 53 12.09 -0.94 -1.04
C ILE A 53 11.95 0.25 -2.01
N VAL A 54 10.81 0.94 -1.98
CA VAL A 54 10.56 2.08 -2.88
C VAL A 54 11.55 3.21 -2.62
N ALA A 55 11.90 3.47 -1.35
CA ALA A 55 12.90 4.49 -0.99
C ALA A 55 14.32 4.17 -1.48
N LYS A 56 14.62 2.91 -1.83
CA LYS A 56 15.93 2.45 -2.31
C LYS A 56 15.91 2.04 -3.78
N ALA A 57 14.81 2.29 -4.49
CA ALA A 57 14.59 1.78 -5.84
C ALA A 57 15.48 2.44 -6.92
N GLU A 58 16.36 3.39 -6.58
CA GLU A 58 17.37 3.91 -7.50
C GLU A 58 18.39 2.84 -7.95
N ASP A 59 18.49 1.73 -7.21
CA ASP A 59 19.46 0.64 -7.45
C ASP A 59 18.84 -0.65 -8.08
N ILE A 60 17.61 -0.60 -8.58
CA ILE A 60 16.89 -1.76 -9.21
C ILE A 60 16.59 -1.46 -10.68
#